data_AF-A0A356IBN2-F1
#
_entry.id   AF-A0A356IBN2-F1
#
_cell.length_a   1.000
_cell.length_b   1.000
_cell.length_c   1.000
_cell.angle_alpha   90.00
_cell.angle_beta   90.00
_cell.angle_gamma   90.00
#
_symmetry.space_group_name_H-M   'P 1'
#
loop_
_entity.id
_entity.type
_entity.pdbx_description
1 polymer ?
#
loop_
_entity_poly.entity_id
_entity_poly.type
_entity_poly.pdbx_seq_one_letter_code
_entity_poly.pdbx_strand_id
1 'polypeptide(L)'
;MTSLASKDVKVLGETPPSQFIAPMRETSLDTDPKEIRQRFADDAYVCLPEFFAKDNVSAVREAVFTRLDEAGEIQGTPSDGIYSGTSQRRENIANLGEFWR
;
A
#
# COMPACT_ATOMS: atom_id res chain seq x y z
N MET A 1 -21.07 8.51 4.85
CA MET A 1 -19.74 9.03 5.26
C MET A 1 -19.32 8.29 6.51
N THR A 2 -18.46 7.29 6.38
CA THR A 2 -17.97 6.53 7.53
C THR A 2 -16.67 7.18 7.97
N SER A 3 -16.75 8.15 8.88
CA SER A 3 -15.55 8.68 9.54
C SER A 3 -14.98 7.57 10.41
N LEU A 4 -13.84 7.00 10.00
CA LEU A 4 -13.08 6.08 10.84
C LEU A 4 -12.68 6.85 12.10
N ALA A 5 -13.30 6.51 13.23
CA ALA A 5 -13.17 7.25 14.47
C ALA A 5 -11.72 7.21 14.97
N SER A 6 -11.14 8.41 15.13
CA SER A 6 -9.76 8.71 15.51
C SER A 6 -9.42 8.44 16.99
N LYS A 7 -10.31 7.78 17.75
CA LYS A 7 -10.29 7.86 19.22
C LYS A 7 -9.18 7.05 19.92
N ASP A 8 -8.48 6.15 19.24
CA ASP A 8 -7.42 5.31 19.84
C ASP A 8 -6.20 5.10 18.92
N VAL A 9 -5.86 6.08 18.09
CA VAL A 9 -4.70 5.95 17.19
C VAL A 9 -3.40 5.93 18.00
N LYS A 10 -2.60 4.86 17.82
CA LYS A 10 -1.26 4.70 18.38
C LYS A 10 -0.25 4.49 17.26
N VAL A 11 0.84 5.25 17.27
CA VAL A 11 2.03 5.02 16.43
C VAL A 11 3.18 4.67 17.37
N LEU A 12 3.73 3.46 17.22
CA LEU A 12 4.77 2.93 18.12
C LEU A 12 4.38 2.99 19.62
N GLY A 13 3.09 2.86 19.94
CA GLY A 13 2.58 2.90 21.32
C GLY A 13 2.23 4.31 21.83
N GLU A 14 2.58 5.37 21.10
CA GLU A 14 2.30 6.75 21.48
C GLU A 14 1.08 7.31 20.74
N THR A 15 0.34 8.20 21.41
CA THR A 15 -0.75 8.94 20.75
C THR A 15 -0.15 10.12 20.00
N PRO A 16 -0.31 10.21 18.66
CA PRO A 16 0.19 11.36 17.92
C PRO A 16 -0.50 12.66 18.38
N PRO A 17 0.18 13.82 18.26
CA PRO A 17 -0.47 15.11 18.43
C PRO A 17 -1.74 15.24 17.61
N SER A 18 -2.82 15.79 18.18
CA SER A 18 -4.14 15.81 17.55
C SER A 18 -4.16 16.54 16.21
N GLN A 19 -3.26 17.51 15.99
CA GLN A 19 -3.12 18.20 14.71
C GLN A 19 -2.65 17.30 13.56
N PHE A 20 -2.09 16.12 13.86
CA PHE A 20 -1.69 15.12 12.86
C PHE A 20 -2.76 14.04 12.64
N ILE A 21 -3.87 14.09 13.36
CA ILE A 21 -4.94 13.10 13.28
C ILE A 21 -6.16 13.76 12.62
N ALA A 22 -6.40 13.41 11.37
CA ALA A 22 -7.58 13.80 10.61
C ALA A 22 -8.22 12.56 9.96
N PRO A 23 -9.55 12.56 9.76
CA PRO A 23 -10.19 11.49 9.01
C PRO A 23 -9.71 11.53 7.55
N MET A 24 -9.41 10.36 6.99
CA MET A 24 -9.15 10.24 5.55
C MET A 24 -10.46 10.41 4.78
N ARG A 25 -10.49 11.36 3.83
CA ARG A 25 -11.68 11.63 3.01
C ARG A 25 -11.66 10.79 1.74
N GLU A 26 -12.61 9.87 1.63
CA GLU A 26 -12.84 9.09 0.41
C GLU A 26 -13.45 9.95 -0.71
N THR A 27 -13.05 9.66 -1.93
CA THR A 27 -13.53 10.28 -3.17
C THR A 27 -14.07 9.18 -4.07
N SER A 28 -15.29 9.36 -4.58
CA SER A 28 -15.90 8.40 -5.48
C SER A 28 -15.25 8.47 -6.87
N LEU A 29 -15.21 7.36 -7.60
CA LEU A 29 -14.58 7.27 -8.92
C LEU A 29 -15.32 8.08 -10.00
N ASP A 30 -16.60 8.37 -9.80
CA ASP A 30 -17.43 9.20 -10.67
C ASP A 30 -17.34 10.72 -10.37
N THR A 31 -16.53 11.11 -9.38
CA THR A 31 -16.31 12.52 -9.03
C THR A 31 -15.72 13.30 -10.21
N ASP A 32 -16.21 14.52 -10.44
CA ASP A 32 -15.71 15.38 -11.52
C ASP A 32 -14.18 15.58 -11.39
N PRO A 33 -13.39 15.39 -12.46
CA PRO A 33 -11.95 15.58 -12.44
C PRO A 33 -11.48 16.96 -11.94
N LYS A 34 -12.27 18.01 -12.12
CA LYS A 34 -12.01 19.36 -11.59
C LYS A 34 -12.12 19.36 -10.07
N GLU A 35 -13.10 18.68 -9.51
CA GLU A 35 -13.23 18.53 -8.06
C GLU A 35 -12.09 17.68 -7.50
N ILE A 36 -11.69 16.58 -8.17
CA ILE A 36 -10.54 15.76 -7.77
C ILE A 36 -9.26 16.62 -7.70
N ARG A 37 -9.00 17.45 -8.73
CA ARG A 37 -7.85 18.37 -8.74
C ARG A 37 -7.91 19.40 -7.62
N GLN A 38 -9.10 19.94 -7.33
CA GLN A 38 -9.28 20.89 -6.24
C GLN A 38 -8.98 20.23 -4.89
N ARG A 39 -9.51 19.03 -4.64
CA ARG A 39 -9.22 18.25 -3.42
C ARG A 39 -7.73 18.00 -3.25
N PHE A 40 -7.04 17.60 -4.32
CA PHE A 40 -5.58 17.42 -4.25
C PHE A 40 -4.84 18.73 -3.95
N ALA A 41 -5.29 19.86 -4.50
CA ALA A 41 -4.68 21.17 -4.21
C ALA A 41 -4.88 21.60 -2.74
N ASP A 42 -6.04 21.29 -2.17
CA ASP A 42 -6.39 21.68 -0.80
C ASP A 42 -5.78 20.74 0.25
N ASP A 43 -5.84 19.43 0.00
CA ASP A 43 -5.51 18.40 0.99
C ASP A 43 -4.14 17.74 0.75
N ALA A 44 -3.49 17.99 -0.40
CA ALA A 44 -2.27 17.32 -0.87
C ALA A 44 -2.38 15.78 -1.01
N TYR A 45 -3.60 15.24 -0.95
CA TYR A 45 -3.90 13.83 -1.21
C TYR A 45 -5.31 13.66 -1.79
N VAL A 46 -5.57 12.48 -2.38
CA VAL A 46 -6.91 12.00 -2.71
C VAL A 46 -6.98 10.51 -2.41
N CYS A 47 -8.00 10.07 -1.67
CA CYS A 47 -8.29 8.64 -1.49
C CYS A 47 -9.39 8.22 -2.46
N LEU A 48 -9.07 7.30 -3.38
CA LEU A 48 -10.02 6.71 -4.34
C LEU A 48 -10.16 5.22 -4.03
N PRO A 49 -11.13 4.82 -3.18
CA PRO A 49 -11.41 3.41 -2.94
C PRO A 49 -11.71 2.68 -4.26
N GLU A 50 -11.30 1.42 -4.35
CA GLU A 50 -11.60 0.54 -5.48
C GLU A 50 -11.11 1.06 -6.86
N PHE A 51 -10.15 1.99 -6.88
CA PHE A 51 -9.59 2.54 -8.12
C PHE A 51 -8.99 1.45 -9.03
N PHE A 52 -8.34 0.44 -8.43
CA PHE A 52 -7.90 -0.75 -9.13
C PHE A 52 -8.86 -1.91 -8.88
N ALA A 53 -9.20 -2.64 -9.95
CA ALA A 53 -9.96 -3.88 -9.84
C ALA A 53 -9.22 -4.89 -8.95
N LYS A 54 -9.97 -5.59 -8.10
CA LYS A 54 -9.44 -6.57 -7.13
C LYS A 54 -8.57 -7.65 -7.80
N ASP A 55 -8.97 -8.11 -8.97
CA ASP A 55 -8.26 -9.17 -9.69
C ASP A 55 -6.90 -8.68 -10.20
N ASN A 56 -6.81 -7.42 -10.67
CA ASN A 56 -5.55 -6.81 -11.06
C ASN A 56 -4.60 -6.66 -9.87
N VAL A 57 -5.11 -6.23 -8.71
CA VAL A 57 -4.31 -6.14 -7.47
C VAL A 57 -3.80 -7.51 -7.06
N SER A 58 -4.66 -8.53 -7.16
CA SER A 58 -4.32 -9.90 -6.77
C SER A 58 -3.24 -10.50 -7.68
N ALA A 59 -3.37 -10.33 -9.00
CA ALA A 59 -2.37 -10.78 -9.98
C ALA A 59 -1.01 -10.10 -9.80
N VAL A 60 -0.99 -8.78 -9.57
CA VAL A 60 0.26 -8.05 -9.30
C VAL A 60 0.89 -8.50 -7.99
N ARG A 61 0.08 -8.68 -6.93
CA ARG A 61 0.55 -9.17 -5.63
C ARG A 61 1.22 -10.53 -5.77
N GLU A 62 0.60 -11.47 -6.49
CA GLU A 62 1.18 -12.78 -6.76
C GLU A 62 2.52 -12.67 -7.51
N ALA A 63 2.57 -11.90 -8.59
CA ALA A 63 3.81 -11.71 -9.36
C ALA A 63 4.96 -11.12 -8.52
N VAL A 64 4.66 -10.11 -7.69
CA VAL A 64 5.64 -9.51 -6.77
C VAL A 64 6.08 -10.52 -5.73
N PHE A 65 5.14 -11.25 -5.12
CA PHE A 65 5.44 -12.18 -4.04
C PHE A 65 6.25 -13.38 -4.54
N THR A 66 5.99 -13.89 -5.74
CA THR A 66 6.84 -14.92 -6.35
C THR A 66 8.29 -14.46 -6.48
N ARG A 67 8.54 -13.21 -6.92
CA ARG A 67 9.91 -12.67 -6.99
C ARG A 67 10.55 -12.52 -5.61
N LEU A 68 9.78 -12.13 -4.59
CA LEU A 68 10.28 -12.04 -3.21
C LEU A 68 10.60 -13.42 -2.64
N ASP A 69 9.82 -14.45 -2.99
CA ASP A 69 10.07 -15.84 -2.60
C ASP A 69 11.37 -16.36 -3.23
N GLU A 70 11.59 -16.12 -4.52
CA GLU A 70 12.85 -16.42 -5.22
C GLU A 70 14.08 -15.76 -4.54
N ALA A 71 13.89 -14.54 -4.03
CA ALA A 71 14.90 -13.80 -3.27
C ALA A 71 15.05 -14.26 -1.80
N GLY A 72 14.25 -15.23 -1.34
CA GLY A 72 14.22 -15.71 0.04
C GLY A 72 13.69 -14.67 1.06
N GLU A 73 12.95 -13.67 0.60
CA GLU A 73 12.47 -12.55 1.43
C GLU A 73 11.10 -12.81 2.06
N ILE A 74 10.34 -13.73 1.47
CA ILE A 74 9.12 -14.26 2.06
C ILE A 74 9.23 -15.79 2.19
N GLN A 75 8.31 -16.38 2.96
CA GLN A 75 8.25 -17.81 3.21
C GLN A 75 6.80 -18.31 3.16
N GLY A 76 6.62 -19.61 2.90
CA GLY A 76 5.31 -20.23 2.76
C GLY A 76 4.78 -20.13 1.32
N THR A 77 3.47 -20.03 1.16
CA THR A 77 2.90 -19.75 -0.17
C THR A 77 3.15 -18.28 -0.49
N PRO A 78 3.64 -17.91 -1.68
CA PRO A 78 3.88 -16.51 -2.03
C PRO A 78 2.69 -15.61 -1.68
N SER A 79 1.46 -16.06 -1.98
CA SER A 79 0.20 -15.36 -1.66
C SER A 79 0.02 -14.93 -0.19
N ASP A 80 0.72 -15.56 0.75
CA ASP A 80 0.62 -15.26 2.18
C ASP A 80 1.50 -14.05 2.55
N GLY A 81 2.58 -13.80 1.79
CA GLY A 81 3.45 -12.65 1.97
C GLY A 81 4.15 -12.60 3.34
N ILE A 82 4.38 -13.76 3.95
CA ILE A 82 4.98 -13.85 5.29
C ILE A 82 6.46 -13.51 5.17
N TYR A 83 6.88 -12.39 5.76
CA TYR A 83 8.28 -11.96 5.75
C TYR A 83 9.19 -13.01 6.41
N SER A 84 10.30 -13.34 5.76
CA SER A 84 11.25 -14.35 6.26
C SER A 84 12.21 -13.80 7.32
N GLY A 85 12.34 -12.47 7.44
CA GLY A 85 13.35 -11.84 8.29
C GLY A 85 14.72 -11.69 7.62
N THR A 86 14.90 -12.20 6.40
CA THR A 86 16.17 -12.20 5.68
C THR A 86 15.99 -11.86 4.20
N SER A 87 17.09 -11.71 3.46
CA SER A 87 17.09 -11.60 2.01
C SER A 87 18.33 -12.31 1.48
N GLN A 88 18.14 -13.15 0.47
CA GLN A 88 19.21 -13.83 -0.27
C GLN A 88 19.28 -13.28 -1.70
N ARG A 89 18.78 -12.06 -1.93
CA ARG A 89 18.64 -11.50 -3.28
C ARG A 89 19.98 -11.38 -3.99
N ARG A 90 21.07 -11.08 -3.26
CA ARG A 90 22.41 -10.94 -3.85
C ARG A 90 23.00 -12.29 -4.28
N GLU A 91 22.58 -13.36 -3.62
CA GLU A 91 23.01 -14.73 -3.84
C GLU A 91 22.18 -15.39 -4.93
N ASN A 92 20.86 -15.15 -4.95
CA ASN A 92 19.92 -15.86 -5.82
C ASN A 92 19.64 -15.12 -7.14
N ILE A 93 19.84 -13.80 -7.21
CA ILE A 93 19.49 -13.00 -8.39
C ILE A 93 20.76 -12.48 -9.08
N ALA A 94 20.99 -12.98 -10.29
CA ALA A 94 22.18 -12.65 -11.09
C ALA A 94 22.26 -11.17 -11.49
N ASN A 95 21.11 -10.52 -11.73
CA ASN A 95 21.06 -9.11 -12.13
C ASN A 95 20.08 -8.30 -11.26
N LEU A 96 20.63 -7.67 -10.22
CA LEU A 96 19.85 -6.83 -9.31
C LEU A 96 19.21 -5.60 -9.99
N GLY A 97 19.78 -5.13 -11.11
CA GLY A 97 19.22 -4.00 -11.88
C GLY A 97 17.97 -4.37 -12.69
N GLU A 98 17.72 -5.66 -12.90
CA GLU A 98 16.56 -6.17 -13.65
C GLU A 98 15.48 -6.77 -12.77
N PHE A 99 15.74 -6.98 -11.47
CA PHE A 99 14.83 -7.68 -10.56
C PHE A 99 13.40 -7.10 -10.53
N TRP A 100 13.25 -5.78 -10.64
CA TRP A 100 11.95 -5.11 -10.65
C TRP A 100 11.48 -4.66 -12.04
N ARG A 101 12.23 -4.97 -13.10
CA ARG A 101 11.76 -4.68 -14.46
C ARG A 101 10.64 -5.63 -14.89
#